data_AF-X1E0D6-F1
#
_entry.id   AF-X1E0D6-F1
#
_cell.length_a   1.000
_cell.length_b   1.000
_cell.length_c   1.000
_cell.angle_alpha   90.00
_cell.angle_beta   90.00
_cell.angle_gamma   90.00
#
_symmetry.space_group_name_H-M   'P 1'
#
loop_
_entity.id
_entity.type
_entity.pdbx_description
1 polymer ?
#
loop_
_entity_poly.entity_id
_entity_poly.type
_entity_poly.pdbx_seq_one_letter_code
_entity_poly.pdbx_strand_id
1 'polypeptide(L)'
;MWPYKFKFKISGCPNDCVAAIARADMPIIGTWRDELRIDQDEVRKYVASGFDIQREVIAMCPTWALDWDEKAQELKVKQEDCVRCMHCINRMPKAIRPGVERGATILIGGKAPLVKGALLSWVLVPFMKMEPPYT
;
A
#
# COMPACT_ATOMS: atom_id res chain seq x y z
N MET A 1 22.88 -23.34 13.57
CA MET A 1 22.35 -22.71 14.80
C MET A 1 22.27 -21.20 14.58
N TRP A 2 21.15 -20.55 14.91
CA TRP A 2 21.03 -19.09 14.78
C TRP A 2 21.49 -18.37 16.06
N PRO A 3 22.00 -17.12 15.96
CA PRO A 3 22.46 -16.37 17.14
C PRO A 3 21.34 -15.93 18.09
N TYR A 4 20.13 -15.64 17.57
CA TYR A 4 18.99 -15.21 18.38
C TYR A 4 17.66 -15.48 17.66
N LYS A 5 16.54 -14.98 18.21
CA LYS A 5 15.21 -15.13 17.61
C LYS A 5 15.14 -14.46 16.23
N PHE A 6 14.37 -15.06 15.33
CA PHE A 6 14.05 -14.49 14.02
C PHE A 6 12.56 -14.74 13.73
N LYS A 7 11.84 -13.72 13.27
CA LYS A 7 10.39 -13.76 13.06
C LYS A 7 10.03 -13.36 11.65
N PHE A 8 9.14 -14.13 11.05
CA PHE A 8 8.42 -13.78 9.82
C PHE A 8 7.01 -13.31 10.16
N LYS A 9 6.54 -12.28 9.47
CA LYS A 9 5.13 -11.92 9.39
C LYS A 9 4.81 -11.45 7.98
N ILE A 10 3.60 -11.76 7.53
CA ILE A 10 3.16 -11.54 6.16
C ILE A 10 1.87 -10.72 6.21
N SER A 11 1.88 -9.57 5.55
CA SER A 11 0.72 -8.70 5.36
C SER A 11 0.37 -8.62 3.89
N GLY A 12 -0.92 -8.73 3.56
CA GLY A 12 -1.38 -8.76 2.16
C GLY A 12 -1.28 -7.41 1.43
N CYS A 13 -1.19 -6.30 2.15
CA CYS A 13 -1.04 -4.95 1.58
C CYS A 13 -0.41 -3.97 2.60
N PRO A 14 -0.08 -2.73 2.20
CA PRO A 14 0.54 -1.73 3.07
C PRO A 14 -0.30 -1.26 4.27
N ASN A 15 -1.59 -1.64 4.37
CA ASN A 15 -2.37 -1.43 5.59
C ASN A 15 -1.82 -2.24 6.79
N ASP A 16 -0.96 -3.24 6.53
CA ASP A 16 -0.21 -4.01 7.51
C ASP A 16 -1.03 -4.53 8.71
N CYS A 17 -2.15 -5.22 8.44
CA CYS A 17 -3.12 -5.62 9.46
C CYS A 17 -2.57 -6.55 10.55
N VAL A 18 -1.45 -7.24 10.33
CA VAL A 18 -0.78 -8.06 11.37
C VAL A 18 0.38 -7.33 12.06
N ALA A 19 0.58 -6.05 11.75
CA ALA A 19 1.68 -5.20 12.21
C ALA A 19 3.04 -5.87 11.98
N ALA A 20 3.25 -6.40 10.77
CA ALA A 20 4.46 -7.07 10.36
C ALA A 20 5.67 -6.14 10.50
N ILE A 21 5.57 -4.88 10.03
CA ILE A 21 6.68 -3.92 10.00
C ILE A 21 7.31 -3.68 11.39
N ALA A 22 6.48 -3.73 12.43
CA ALA A 22 6.88 -3.46 13.81
C ALA A 22 7.24 -4.73 14.62
N ARG A 23 6.79 -5.92 14.18
CA ARG A 23 6.79 -7.13 15.03
C ARG A 23 7.47 -8.34 14.41
N ALA A 24 8.17 -8.18 13.28
CA ALA A 24 8.92 -9.23 12.62
C ALA A 24 10.32 -8.75 12.24
N ASP A 25 11.29 -9.66 12.33
CA ASP A 25 12.65 -9.40 11.85
C ASP A 25 12.65 -9.30 10.33
N MET A 26 11.80 -10.09 9.64
CA MET A 26 11.58 -10.01 8.19
C MET A 26 10.08 -9.93 7.85
N PRO A 27 9.53 -8.71 7.76
CA PRO A 27 8.19 -8.47 7.22
C PRO A 27 8.14 -8.66 5.71
N ILE A 28 7.09 -9.33 5.24
CA ILE A 28 6.75 -9.45 3.82
C ILE A 28 5.42 -8.73 3.62
N ILE A 29 5.43 -7.60 2.92
CA ILE A 29 4.25 -6.73 2.77
C ILE A 29 3.86 -6.68 1.30
N GLY A 30 2.68 -7.20 0.98
CA GLY A 30 2.15 -7.25 -0.38
C GLY A 30 2.03 -5.86 -1.00
N THR A 31 2.27 -5.79 -2.30
CA THR A 31 2.18 -4.58 -3.11
C THR A 31 1.94 -4.93 -4.58
N TRP A 32 1.84 -3.92 -5.44
CA TRP A 32 1.78 -4.06 -6.89
C TRP A 32 2.75 -3.05 -7.53
N ARG A 33 3.07 -3.22 -8.81
CA ARG A 33 3.98 -2.31 -9.53
C ARG A 33 3.38 -1.67 -10.79
N ASP A 34 2.26 -2.18 -11.25
CA ASP A 34 1.47 -1.62 -12.36
C ASP A 34 0.46 -0.57 -11.87
N GLU A 35 -0.42 -0.16 -12.77
CA GLU A 35 -1.35 0.94 -12.54
C GLU A 35 -2.51 0.56 -11.61
N LEU A 36 -3.02 1.56 -10.88
CA LEU A 36 -4.30 1.42 -10.18
C LEU A 36 -5.44 1.16 -11.18
N ARG A 37 -6.33 0.23 -10.82
CA ARG A 37 -7.53 -0.04 -11.60
C ARG A 37 -8.67 0.79 -11.04
N ILE A 38 -9.25 1.65 -11.88
CA ILE A 38 -10.26 2.63 -11.47
C ILE A 38 -11.53 2.40 -12.30
N ASP A 39 -12.64 2.19 -11.59
CA ASP A 39 -13.97 2.16 -12.15
C ASP A 39 -14.58 3.55 -12.03
N GLN A 40 -14.57 4.32 -13.13
CA GLN A 40 -15.05 5.69 -13.15
C GLN A 40 -16.56 5.80 -12.88
N ASP A 41 -17.35 4.77 -13.21
CA ASP A 41 -18.79 4.75 -12.90
C ASP A 41 -19.02 4.67 -11.39
N GLU A 42 -18.26 3.83 -10.70
CA GLU A 42 -18.31 3.78 -9.23
C GLU A 42 -17.77 5.06 -8.60
N VAL A 43 -16.70 5.68 -9.13
CA VAL A 43 -16.23 7.01 -8.64
C VAL A 43 -17.35 8.05 -8.73
N ARG A 44 -18.05 8.12 -9.87
CA ARG A 44 -19.19 9.04 -10.05
C ARG A 44 -20.30 8.78 -9.04
N LYS A 45 -20.59 7.51 -8.72
CA LYS A 45 -21.57 7.15 -7.67
C LYS A 45 -21.15 7.64 -6.29
N TYR A 46 -19.86 7.55 -5.94
CA TYR A 46 -19.35 8.13 -4.68
C TYR A 46 -19.62 9.63 -4.64
N VAL A 47 -19.18 10.38 -5.65
CA VAL A 47 -19.35 11.83 -5.71
C VAL A 47 -20.84 12.22 -5.68
N ALA A 48 -21.69 11.53 -6.45
CA ALA A 48 -23.13 11.75 -6.47
C ALA A 48 -23.81 11.46 -5.12
N SER A 49 -23.24 10.57 -4.30
CA SER A 49 -23.72 10.30 -2.94
C SER A 49 -23.38 11.40 -1.92
N GLY A 50 -22.72 12.48 -2.35
CA GLY A 50 -22.28 13.57 -1.48
C GLY A 50 -20.87 13.39 -0.90
N PHE A 51 -20.08 12.48 -1.45
CA PHE A 51 -18.70 12.25 -1.02
C PHE A 51 -17.76 13.36 -1.52
N ASP A 52 -17.05 14.02 -0.61
CA ASP A 52 -16.09 15.07 -0.93
C ASP A 52 -14.74 14.47 -1.34
N ILE A 53 -14.63 14.15 -2.63
CA ILE A 53 -13.42 13.55 -3.20
C ILE A 53 -12.19 14.46 -3.09
N GLN A 54 -12.38 15.78 -3.13
CA GLN A 54 -11.29 16.75 -3.08
C GLN A 54 -10.63 16.74 -1.70
N ARG A 55 -11.42 16.86 -0.64
CA ARG A 55 -10.88 16.95 0.72
C ARG A 55 -10.49 15.59 1.27
N GLU A 56 -11.25 14.53 0.98
CA GLU A 56 -11.04 13.25 1.63
C GLU A 56 -10.06 12.32 0.90
N VAL A 57 -9.87 12.51 -0.41
CA VAL A 57 -9.00 11.64 -1.22
C VAL A 57 -7.81 12.40 -1.80
N ILE A 58 -8.05 13.49 -2.53
CA ILE A 58 -6.98 14.21 -3.26
C ILE A 58 -6.06 14.95 -2.30
N ALA A 59 -6.61 15.79 -1.41
CA ALA A 59 -5.83 16.56 -0.45
C ALA A 59 -5.05 15.69 0.55
N MET A 60 -5.49 14.45 0.74
CA MET A 60 -4.90 13.48 1.66
C MET A 60 -3.93 12.49 0.96
N CYS A 61 -3.77 12.59 -0.36
CA CYS A 61 -2.78 11.79 -1.08
C CYS A 61 -1.37 12.28 -0.70
N PRO A 62 -0.50 11.41 -0.15
CA PRO A 62 0.79 11.84 0.40
C PRO A 62 1.76 12.42 -0.65
N THR A 63 1.56 12.09 -1.93
CA THR A 63 2.38 12.57 -3.06
C THR A 63 1.61 13.43 -4.05
N TRP A 64 0.34 13.78 -3.76
CA TRP A 64 -0.53 14.51 -4.69
C TRP A 64 -0.61 13.90 -6.10
N ALA A 65 -0.55 12.56 -6.18
CA ALA A 65 -0.60 11.80 -7.42
C ALA A 65 -2.00 11.71 -8.05
N LEU A 66 -3.05 12.19 -7.36
CA LEU A 66 -4.45 12.10 -7.77
C LEU A 66 -4.96 13.48 -8.20
N ASP A 67 -5.75 13.50 -9.27
CA ASP A 67 -6.41 14.70 -9.77
C ASP A 67 -7.86 14.39 -10.16
N TRP A 68 -8.79 15.30 -9.86
CA TRP A 68 -10.21 15.14 -10.20
C TRP A 68 -10.63 16.21 -11.19
N ASP A 69 -11.04 15.74 -12.37
CA ASP A 69 -11.57 16.58 -13.43
C ASP A 69 -13.08 16.77 -13.22
N GLU A 70 -13.48 17.93 -12.69
CA GLU A 70 -14.90 18.22 -12.42
C GLU A 70 -15.75 18.26 -13.70
N LYS A 71 -15.15 18.61 -14.86
CA LYS A 71 -15.88 18.72 -16.13
C LYS A 71 -16.13 17.35 -16.75
N ALA A 72 -15.12 16.47 -16.72
CA ALA A 72 -15.24 15.11 -17.22
C ALA A 72 -15.85 14.14 -16.19
N GLN A 73 -15.90 14.54 -14.91
CA GLN A 73 -16.20 13.66 -13.77
C GLN A 73 -15.32 12.40 -13.77
N GLU A 74 -14.01 12.62 -13.93
CA GLU A 74 -13.00 11.55 -14.02
C GLU A 74 -11.88 11.74 -13.00
N LEU A 75 -11.50 10.65 -12.34
CA LEU A 75 -10.34 10.59 -11.46
C LEU A 75 -9.12 10.15 -12.26
N LYS A 76 -8.13 11.05 -12.34
CA LYS A 76 -6.84 10.83 -13.02
C LYS A 76 -5.75 10.54 -11.98
N VAL A 77 -4.84 9.64 -12.33
CA VAL A 77 -3.73 9.22 -11.45
C VAL A 77 -2.43 9.29 -12.19
N LYS A 78 -1.46 10.00 -11.62
CA LYS A 78 -0.05 9.95 -12.03
C LYS A 78 0.61 8.77 -11.35
N GLN A 79 0.73 7.66 -12.07
CA GLN A 79 1.19 6.39 -11.49
C GLN A 79 2.65 6.45 -11.03
N GLU A 80 3.47 7.26 -11.69
CA GLU A 80 4.88 7.48 -11.37
C GLU A 80 5.07 8.05 -9.95
N ASP A 81 4.15 8.92 -9.52
CA ASP A 81 4.17 9.55 -8.20
C ASP A 81 3.46 8.72 -7.13
N CYS A 82 2.80 7.61 -7.50
CA CYS A 82 2.04 6.80 -6.56
C CYS A 82 2.95 5.93 -5.68
N VAL A 83 2.97 6.24 -4.38
CA VAL A 83 3.71 5.44 -3.37
C VAL A 83 2.90 4.27 -2.80
N ARG A 84 1.72 3.98 -3.36
CA ARG A 84 0.88 2.81 -3.01
C ARG A 84 0.49 2.74 -1.52
N CYS A 85 0.19 3.89 -0.90
CA CYS A 85 -0.13 4.01 0.53
C CYS A 85 -1.49 3.42 0.95
N MET A 86 -2.28 2.89 0.03
CA MET A 86 -3.66 2.40 0.23
C MET A 86 -4.75 3.44 0.53
N HIS A 87 -4.43 4.72 0.76
CA HIS A 87 -5.42 5.73 1.17
C HIS A 87 -6.64 5.82 0.26
N CYS A 88 -6.44 6.05 -1.04
CA CYS A 88 -7.53 6.18 -2.01
C CYS A 88 -8.36 4.89 -2.15
N ILE A 89 -7.71 3.72 -2.13
CA ILE A 89 -8.37 2.41 -2.14
C ILE A 89 -9.22 2.23 -0.89
N ASN A 90 -8.70 2.59 0.29
CA ASN A 90 -9.42 2.44 1.55
C ASN A 90 -10.66 3.37 1.61
N ARG A 91 -10.60 4.56 1.01
CA ARG A 91 -11.74 5.48 0.93
C ARG A 91 -12.78 5.07 -0.11
N MET A 92 -12.36 4.56 -1.26
CA MET A 92 -13.26 4.18 -2.36
C MET A 92 -13.03 2.74 -2.85
N PRO A 93 -13.25 1.72 -1.99
CA PRO A 93 -12.87 0.33 -2.29
C PRO A 93 -13.71 -0.32 -3.41
N LYS A 94 -14.90 0.20 -3.70
CA LYS A 94 -15.71 -0.27 -4.83
C LYS A 94 -15.15 0.23 -6.18
N ALA A 95 -14.56 1.42 -6.17
CA ALA A 95 -14.09 2.10 -7.37
C ALA A 95 -12.62 1.83 -7.68
N ILE A 96 -11.75 1.85 -6.67
CA ILE A 96 -10.29 1.74 -6.85
C ILE A 96 -9.81 0.39 -6.35
N ARG A 97 -9.01 -0.29 -7.18
CA ARG A 97 -8.40 -1.58 -6.85
C ARG A 97 -6.87 -1.53 -7.07
N PRO A 98 -6.10 -2.32 -6.31
CA PRO A 98 -4.70 -2.59 -6.62
C PRO A 98 -4.53 -3.09 -8.06
N GLY A 99 -3.34 -2.88 -8.61
CA GLY A 99 -2.93 -3.43 -9.89
C GLY A 99 -2.95 -4.97 -9.95
N VAL A 100 -2.68 -5.47 -11.14
CA VAL A 100 -2.66 -6.89 -11.50
C VAL A 100 -1.27 -7.49 -11.29
N GLU A 101 -0.20 -6.73 -11.54
CA GLU A 101 1.18 -7.16 -11.32
C GLU A 101 1.56 -7.10 -9.83
N ARG A 102 1.16 -8.15 -9.11
CA ARG A 102 1.32 -8.26 -7.66
C ARG A 102 2.66 -8.88 -7.27
N GLY A 103 3.13 -8.47 -6.10
CA GLY A 103 4.31 -9.00 -5.44
C GLY A 103 4.31 -8.59 -3.97
N ALA A 104 5.49 -8.58 -3.36
CA ALA A 104 5.66 -8.01 -2.03
C ALA A 104 6.98 -7.23 -1.93
N THR A 105 6.99 -6.27 -1.02
CA THR A 105 8.20 -5.63 -0.51
C THR A 105 8.69 -6.43 0.69
N ILE A 106 9.98 -6.75 0.71
CA ILE A 106 10.64 -7.42 1.84
C ILE A 106 11.34 -6.36 2.66
N LEU A 107 11.06 -6.34 3.95
CA LEU A 107 11.67 -5.45 4.92
C LEU A 107 12.54 -6.24 5.90
N ILE A 108 13.40 -5.54 6.64
CA ILE A 108 14.27 -6.16 7.65
C ILE A 108 14.41 -5.28 8.89
N GLY A 109 14.56 -5.92 10.07
CA GLY A 109 15.09 -5.29 11.27
C GLY A 109 14.08 -4.91 12.36
N GLY A 110 12.79 -5.22 12.20
CA GLY A 110 11.74 -4.88 13.16
C GLY A 110 11.92 -5.55 14.52
N LYS A 111 12.07 -4.74 15.59
CA LYS A 111 12.32 -5.25 16.95
C LYS A 111 11.89 -4.29 18.06
N ALA A 112 11.64 -4.88 19.23
CA ALA A 112 11.46 -4.16 20.49
C ALA A 112 12.78 -3.50 20.96
N PRO A 113 12.78 -2.64 22.01
CA PRO A 113 13.93 -1.83 22.39
C PRO A 113 15.26 -2.55 22.65
N LEU A 114 15.27 -3.73 23.27
CA LEU A 114 16.52 -4.36 23.70
C LEU A 114 17.34 -4.92 22.53
N VAL A 115 18.66 -4.72 22.44
CA VAL A 115 19.53 -3.89 23.29
C VAL A 115 19.69 -2.46 22.73
N LYS A 116 19.66 -2.28 21.41
CA LYS A 116 19.96 -1.02 20.71
C LYS A 116 18.71 -0.30 20.17
N GLY A 117 17.77 0.06 21.03
CA GLY A 117 16.56 0.78 20.66
C GLY A 117 15.53 -0.04 19.87
N ALA A 118 14.31 0.49 19.78
CA ALA A 118 13.24 -0.11 19.00
C ALA A 118 13.42 0.28 17.53
N LEU A 119 13.12 -0.65 16.63
CA LEU A 119 13.21 -0.42 15.19
C LEU A 119 11.91 -0.85 14.54
N LEU A 120 11.39 0.01 13.67
CA LEU A 120 10.53 -0.44 12.58
C LEU A 120 11.43 -0.99 11.48
N SER A 121 10.94 -1.98 10.75
CA SER A 121 11.69 -2.56 9.65
C SER A 121 11.83 -1.54 8.51
N TRP A 122 12.94 -1.61 7.77
CA TRP A 122 13.18 -0.79 6.58
C TRP A 122 13.22 -1.66 5.32
N VAL A 123 13.08 -1.02 4.16
CA VAL A 123 13.04 -1.71 2.86
C VAL A 123 14.38 -2.37 2.56
N LEU A 124 14.35 -3.69 2.32
CA LEU A 124 15.51 -4.46 1.85
C LEU A 124 15.36 -4.80 0.36
N VAL A 125 14.19 -5.33 -0.03
CA VAL A 125 13.85 -5.64 -1.43
C VAL A 125 12.57 -4.86 -1.79
N PRO A 126 12.65 -3.84 -2.66
CA PRO A 126 11.50 -3.01 -3.01
C PRO A 126 10.34 -3.79 -3.62
N PHE A 127 10.64 -4.77 -4.48
CA PHE A 127 9.64 -5.61 -5.12
C PHE A 127 10.21 -7.00 -5.43
N MET A 128 9.49 -8.03 -5.00
CA MET A 128 9.73 -9.43 -5.37
C MET A 128 8.39 -10.06 -5.78
N LYS A 129 8.39 -10.80 -6.89
CA LYS A 129 7.21 -11.55 -7.34
C LYS A 129 6.97 -12.71 -6.36
N MET A 130 5.72 -12.89 -5.94
CA MET A 130 5.33 -13.88 -4.93
C MET A 130 4.63 -15.06 -5.61
N GLU A 131 5.37 -15.85 -6.38
CA GLU A 131 4.87 -17.06 -7.04
C GLU A 131 5.58 -18.32 -6.52
N PRO A 132 4.84 -19.42 -6.27
CA PRO A 132 5.46 -20.71 -5.95
C PRO A 132 6.46 -21.13 -7.04
N PRO A 133 7.57 -21.78 -6.69
CA PRO A 133 7.89 -22.37 -5.38
C PRO A 133 8.59 -21.43 -4.38
N TYR A 134 8.66 -20.11 -4.66
CA TYR A 134 9.34 -19.12 -3.80
C TYR A 134 10.83 -19.44 -3.53
N THR A 135 11.50 -20.05 -4.51
CA THR A 135 12.93 -20.42 -4.49
C THR A 135 13.81 -19.33 -5.06
#